data_AF-A0A1Q7K304-F1
#
_entry.id   AF-A0A1Q7K304-F1
#
_cell.length_a   1.000
_cell.length_b   1.000
_cell.length_c   1.000
_cell.angle_alpha   90.00
_cell.angle_beta   90.00
_cell.angle_gamma   90.00
#
_symmetry.space_group_name_H-M   'P 1'
#
loop_
_entity.id
_entity.type
_entity.pdbx_description
1 polymer ?
#
loop_
_entity_poly.entity_id
_entity_poly.type
_entity_poly.pdbx_seq_one_letter_code
_entity_poly.pdbx_strand_id
1 'polypeptide(L)'
;MRFGIVVFPGSNCDEDAYHAAKDVFGQDAEYIWHKDTDLKGADVVILPGGFAHGDYLRTGAMARFSPIMGQVRAFVERGGPVLGICNGFQILLESGLLPGAMLRNRTLKYRCEHVHLRVEQTDTPFTSAAKVGQVLRIPIGHGEGNYFAPSDMLATLESNRQVILRYTDPNGELDPDSNPNGSVNAIAAICNESRNVVGMMPHPERACESLLGGVDGRMIFESVVETLARGPERPALQAVGRAF
;
A
#
# COMPACT_ATOMS: atom_id res chain seq x y z
N MET A 1 4.67 -1.12 18.76
CA MET A 1 4.98 -0.13 17.70
C MET A 1 3.80 0.81 17.55
N ARG A 2 4.02 1.98 16.94
CA ARG A 2 2.98 3.00 16.72
C ARG A 2 2.72 3.21 15.24
N PHE A 3 1.46 3.05 14.84
CA PHE A 3 0.95 3.41 13.52
C PHE A 3 0.53 4.88 13.51
N GLY A 4 1.07 5.66 12.59
CA GLY A 4 0.61 7.00 12.28
C GLY A 4 -0.36 6.98 11.10
N ILE A 5 -1.61 7.36 11.32
CA ILE A 5 -2.65 7.36 10.28
C ILE A 5 -2.94 8.79 9.88
N VAL A 6 -2.58 9.17 8.66
CA VAL A 6 -2.73 10.55 8.19
C VAL A 6 -4.18 10.83 7.81
N VAL A 7 -4.79 11.82 8.45
CA VAL A 7 -6.16 12.24 8.17
C VAL A 7 -6.15 13.48 7.28
N PHE A 8 -6.49 13.30 6.01
CA PHE A 8 -6.79 14.40 5.08
C PHE A 8 -8.28 14.75 5.13
N PRO A 9 -8.68 16.01 4.88
CA PRO A 9 -10.09 16.37 4.77
C PRO A 9 -10.76 15.53 3.67
N GLY A 10 -11.80 14.75 3.97
CA GLY A 10 -12.45 13.85 3.01
C GLY A 10 -11.88 12.42 2.94
N SER A 11 -10.84 12.11 3.72
CA SER A 11 -10.51 10.70 4.05
C SER A 11 -11.71 10.05 4.75
N ASN A 12 -11.92 8.76 4.53
CA ASN A 12 -13.05 8.03 5.13
C ASN A 12 -12.75 6.56 5.46
N CYS A 13 -11.49 6.15 5.30
CA CYS A 13 -11.00 4.82 5.70
C CYS A 13 -9.90 4.94 6.78
N ASP A 14 -9.74 6.12 7.38
CA ASP A 14 -8.79 6.35 8.48
C ASP A 14 -9.22 5.56 9.73
N GLU A 15 -10.50 5.57 10.08
CA GLU A 15 -11.06 4.73 11.15
C GLU A 15 -10.89 3.23 10.85
N ASP A 16 -11.09 2.79 9.59
CA ASP A 16 -10.88 1.39 9.21
C ASP A 16 -9.41 0.96 9.44
N ALA A 17 -8.46 1.82 9.05
CA ALA A 17 -7.03 1.59 9.27
C ALA A 17 -6.66 1.64 10.77
N TYR A 18 -7.30 2.51 11.54
CA TYR A 18 -7.11 2.62 12.98
C TYR A 18 -7.59 1.37 13.69
N HIS A 19 -8.81 0.93 13.40
CA HIS A 19 -9.41 -0.28 13.96
C HIS A 19 -8.56 -1.52 13.63
N ALA A 20 -8.12 -1.65 12.37
CA ALA A 20 -7.20 -2.73 12.00
C ALA A 20 -5.93 -2.71 12.87
N ALA A 21 -5.22 -1.58 12.95
CA ALA A 21 -3.98 -1.51 13.73
C ALA A 21 -4.18 -1.68 15.24
N LYS A 22 -5.18 -0.99 15.81
CA LYS A 22 -5.40 -0.91 17.26
C LYS A 22 -6.15 -2.10 17.81
N ASP A 23 -7.32 -2.39 17.26
CA ASP A 23 -8.28 -3.34 17.83
C ASP A 23 -8.04 -4.76 17.34
N VAL A 24 -7.66 -4.92 16.06
CA VAL A 24 -7.39 -6.25 15.49
C VAL A 24 -5.96 -6.75 15.78
N PHE A 25 -4.96 -5.86 15.69
CA PHE A 25 -3.55 -6.22 15.88
C PHE A 25 -2.93 -5.78 17.22
N GLY A 26 -3.70 -5.10 18.08
CA GLY A 26 -3.26 -4.71 19.42
C GLY A 26 -2.08 -3.73 19.44
N GLN A 27 -1.82 -3.00 18.35
CA GLN A 27 -0.74 -2.03 18.26
C GLN A 27 -1.20 -0.64 18.69
N ASP A 28 -0.27 0.28 18.94
CA ASP A 28 -0.66 1.67 19.12
C ASP A 28 -0.96 2.32 17.76
N ALA A 29 -1.98 3.16 17.72
CA ALA A 29 -2.36 3.91 16.52
C ALA A 29 -2.71 5.34 16.92
N GLU A 30 -2.29 6.30 16.10
CA GLU A 30 -2.47 7.73 16.34
C GLU A 30 -2.88 8.42 15.03
N TYR A 31 -3.94 9.22 15.10
CA TYR A 31 -4.34 10.08 14.00
C TYR A 31 -3.39 11.29 13.88
N ILE A 32 -2.94 11.56 12.65
CA ILE A 32 -2.05 12.67 12.33
C ILE A 32 -2.78 13.59 11.37
N TRP A 33 -3.06 14.82 11.78
CA TRP A 33 -3.81 15.74 10.94
C TRP A 33 -2.95 16.23 9.78
N HIS A 34 -3.51 16.37 8.57
CA HIS A 34 -2.72 16.68 7.38
C HIS A 34 -1.90 17.99 7.46
N LYS A 35 -2.31 18.94 8.32
CA LYS A 35 -1.58 20.20 8.55
C LYS A 35 -0.50 20.11 9.62
N ASP A 36 -0.43 19.00 10.35
CA ASP A 36 0.62 18.79 11.34
C ASP A 36 1.98 18.64 10.64
N THR A 37 3.04 18.90 11.41
CA THR A 37 4.43 18.82 10.95
C THR A 37 5.25 17.85 11.80
N ASP A 38 4.59 16.92 12.48
CA ASP A 38 5.19 15.86 13.26
C ASP A 38 4.43 14.55 13.02
N LEU A 39 5.15 13.42 13.02
CA LEU A 39 4.59 12.08 12.86
C LEU A 39 4.27 11.41 14.20
N LYS A 40 4.34 12.14 15.32
CA LYS A 40 3.96 11.70 16.67
C LYS A 40 4.66 10.40 17.11
N GLY A 41 5.90 10.21 16.66
CA GLY A 41 6.69 9.01 16.93
C GLY A 41 6.19 7.75 16.23
N ALA A 42 5.56 7.88 15.06
CA ALA A 42 5.14 6.74 14.26
C ALA A 42 6.32 5.87 13.78
N ASP A 43 6.19 4.56 13.96
CA ASP A 43 7.09 3.53 13.42
C ASP A 43 6.64 3.07 12.02
N VAL A 44 5.35 3.24 11.71
CA VAL A 44 4.72 2.97 10.40
C VAL A 44 3.78 4.12 10.08
N VAL A 45 3.77 4.57 8.82
CA VAL A 45 2.77 5.56 8.37
C VAL A 45 1.79 4.94 7.40
N ILE A 46 0.49 5.14 7.64
CA ILE A 46 -0.58 4.79 6.71
C ILE A 46 -1.15 6.08 6.10
N LEU A 47 -1.18 6.14 4.77
CA LEU A 47 -2.02 7.06 4.02
C LEU A 47 -3.32 6.30 3.69
N PRO A 48 -4.46 6.65 4.33
CA PRO A 48 -5.68 5.85 4.25
C PRO A 48 -6.42 6.05 2.93
N GLY A 49 -7.43 5.20 2.71
CA GLY A 49 -8.40 5.35 1.63
C GLY A 49 -9.42 6.47 1.86
N GLY A 50 -10.23 6.72 0.84
CA GLY A 50 -11.31 7.70 0.85
C GLY A 50 -11.26 8.62 -0.35
N PHE A 51 -11.62 9.89 -0.14
CA PHE A 51 -11.69 10.92 -1.18
C PHE A 51 -11.03 12.19 -0.65
N ALA A 52 -9.72 12.18 -0.41
CA ALA A 52 -9.02 13.34 0.13
C ALA A 52 -9.26 14.58 -0.75
N HIS A 53 -9.75 15.64 -0.12
CA HIS A 53 -10.24 16.88 -0.74
C HIS A 53 -11.36 16.66 -1.78
N GLY A 54 -12.16 15.61 -1.61
CA GLY A 54 -13.27 15.24 -2.49
C GLY A 54 -12.83 14.80 -3.88
N ASP A 55 -11.52 14.55 -4.09
CA ASP A 55 -10.90 14.32 -5.39
C ASP A 55 -11.26 15.40 -6.45
N TYR A 56 -11.56 16.62 -6.01
CA TYR A 56 -12.17 17.66 -6.85
C TYR A 56 -11.34 18.07 -8.08
N LEU A 57 -10.01 18.09 -7.96
CA LEU A 57 -9.12 18.34 -9.10
C LEU A 57 -8.77 17.04 -9.82
N ARG A 58 -8.20 16.11 -9.06
CA ARG A 58 -7.82 14.74 -9.43
C ARG A 58 -7.53 14.01 -8.11
N THR A 59 -7.73 12.70 -8.07
CA THR A 59 -7.50 11.91 -6.87
C THR A 59 -6.12 12.14 -6.24
N GLY A 60 -6.08 12.50 -4.97
CA GLY A 60 -4.85 12.70 -4.21
C GLY A 60 -4.01 13.94 -4.60
N ALA A 61 -4.35 14.65 -5.68
CA ALA A 61 -3.53 15.73 -6.23
C ALA A 61 -3.46 16.98 -5.34
N MET A 62 -4.49 17.22 -4.50
CA MET A 62 -4.44 18.30 -3.52
C MET A 62 -3.73 17.88 -2.23
N ALA A 63 -3.90 16.62 -1.82
CA ALA A 63 -3.37 16.09 -0.57
C ALA A 63 -1.82 16.08 -0.52
N ARG A 64 -1.13 15.90 -1.67
CA ARG A 64 0.35 15.97 -1.77
C ARG A 64 0.95 17.28 -1.26
N PHE A 65 0.19 18.38 -1.23
CA PHE A 65 0.64 19.69 -0.77
C PHE A 65 0.42 19.91 0.73
N SER A 66 -0.15 18.93 1.44
CA SER A 66 -0.35 19.01 2.88
C SER A 66 1.00 19.04 3.61
N PRO A 67 1.17 19.89 4.65
CA PRO A 67 2.41 20.00 5.41
C PRO A 67 2.99 18.66 5.88
N ILE A 68 2.11 17.73 6.29
CA ILE A 68 2.55 16.42 6.78
C ILE A 68 3.32 15.61 5.73
N MET A 69 3.07 15.81 4.44
CA MET A 69 3.73 15.06 3.37
C MET A 69 5.23 15.36 3.30
N GLY A 70 5.68 16.53 3.79
CA GLY A 70 7.10 16.80 3.97
C GLY A 70 7.74 15.87 5.03
N GLN A 71 7.02 15.59 6.11
CA GLN A 71 7.48 14.67 7.16
C GLN A 71 7.41 13.21 6.70
N VAL A 72 6.37 12.84 5.94
CA VAL A 72 6.26 11.51 5.33
C VAL A 72 7.45 11.26 4.40
N ARG A 73 7.83 12.22 3.55
CA ARG A 73 9.02 12.10 2.71
C ARG A 73 10.29 11.90 3.53
N ALA A 74 10.52 12.75 4.53
CA ALA A 74 11.69 12.63 5.40
C ALA A 74 11.73 11.28 6.14
N PHE A 75 10.56 10.73 6.51
CA PHE A 75 10.44 9.41 7.13
C PHE A 75 10.80 8.28 6.15
N VAL A 76 10.32 8.35 4.90
CA VAL A 76 10.69 7.42 3.83
C VAL A 76 12.19 7.42 3.56
N GLU A 77 12.80 8.60 3.49
CA GLU A 77 14.25 8.76 3.24
C GLU A 77 15.11 8.12 4.34
N ARG A 78 14.58 8.00 5.57
CA ARG A 78 15.23 7.30 6.68
C ARG A 78 14.93 5.79 6.71
N GLY A 79 14.24 5.25 5.70
CA GLY A 79 13.86 3.84 5.61
C GLY A 79 12.55 3.50 6.33
N GLY A 80 11.80 4.50 6.79
CA GLY A 80 10.52 4.28 7.48
C GLY A 80 9.46 3.64 6.57
N PRO A 81 8.69 2.64 7.05
CA PRO A 81 7.68 1.96 6.24
C PRO A 81 6.40 2.78 6.06
N VAL A 82 5.98 3.00 4.80
CA VAL A 82 4.76 3.74 4.45
C VAL A 82 3.84 2.89 3.58
N LEU A 83 2.58 2.78 3.98
CA LEU A 83 1.52 2.10 3.22
C LEU A 83 0.49 3.11 2.73
N GLY A 84 0.27 3.18 1.42
CA GLY A 84 -0.83 3.95 0.82
C GLY A 84 -1.94 3.02 0.35
N ILE A 85 -3.15 3.20 0.89
CA ILE A 85 -4.31 2.35 0.59
C ILE A 85 -5.32 3.15 -0.22
N CYS A 86 -5.74 2.61 -1.38
CA CYS A 86 -6.68 3.24 -2.31
C CYS A 86 -6.32 4.71 -2.62
N ASN A 87 -6.95 5.67 -1.94
CA ASN A 87 -6.61 7.09 -2.08
C ASN A 87 -5.21 7.44 -1.57
N GLY A 88 -4.71 6.74 -0.56
CA GLY A 88 -3.31 6.81 -0.15
C GLY A 88 -2.35 6.41 -1.27
N PHE A 89 -2.67 5.40 -2.09
CA PHE A 89 -1.83 5.04 -3.23
C PHE A 89 -1.84 6.16 -4.28
N GLN A 90 -3.00 6.73 -4.58
CA GLN A 90 -3.12 7.90 -5.46
C GLN A 90 -2.25 9.07 -4.95
N ILE A 91 -2.26 9.35 -3.64
CA ILE A 91 -1.41 10.38 -3.02
C ILE A 91 0.08 10.08 -3.15
N LEU A 92 0.50 8.82 -3.00
CA LEU A 92 1.90 8.41 -3.17
C LEU A 92 2.39 8.63 -4.60
N LEU A 93 1.54 8.37 -5.61
CA LEU A 93 1.83 8.66 -7.01
C LEU A 93 1.92 10.17 -7.26
N GLU A 94 0.93 10.93 -6.81
CA GLU A 94 0.90 12.40 -6.98
C GLU A 94 2.07 13.09 -6.28
N SER A 95 2.54 12.57 -5.14
CA SER A 95 3.69 13.10 -4.41
C SER A 95 5.04 12.66 -4.98
N GLY A 96 5.07 11.75 -5.95
CA GLY A 96 6.29 11.18 -6.52
C GLY A 96 7.06 10.27 -5.57
N LEU A 97 6.41 9.77 -4.52
CA LEU A 97 6.97 8.71 -3.66
C LEU A 97 6.83 7.33 -4.32
N LEU A 98 5.88 7.19 -5.26
CA LEU A 98 5.75 6.05 -6.16
C LEU A 98 5.64 6.53 -7.62
N PRO A 99 6.09 5.74 -8.60
CA PRO A 99 6.03 6.10 -10.01
C PRO A 99 4.70 5.68 -10.67
N GLY A 100 4.29 6.41 -11.71
CA GLY A 100 3.08 6.15 -12.49
C GLY A 100 1.94 7.11 -12.14
N ALA A 101 0.74 6.77 -12.58
CA ALA A 101 -0.47 7.56 -12.34
C ALA A 101 -1.71 6.66 -12.24
N MET A 102 -2.79 7.22 -11.69
CA MET A 102 -4.12 6.61 -11.72
C MET A 102 -4.98 7.28 -12.78
N LEU A 103 -5.65 6.45 -13.57
CA LEU A 103 -6.69 6.85 -14.50
C LEU A 103 -8.05 6.46 -13.94
N ARG A 104 -9.10 6.99 -14.56
CA ARG A 104 -10.46 6.46 -14.36
C ARG A 104 -10.50 4.98 -14.72
N ASN A 105 -11.30 4.23 -13.97
CA ASN A 105 -11.58 2.83 -14.30
C ASN A 105 -12.04 2.75 -15.77
N ARG A 106 -11.60 1.74 -16.51
CA ARG A 106 -11.96 1.51 -17.93
C ARG A 106 -13.48 1.48 -18.16
N THR A 107 -14.23 1.04 -17.15
CA THR A 107 -15.71 0.98 -17.16
C THR A 107 -16.39 2.33 -16.91
N LEU A 108 -15.63 3.35 -16.52
CA LEU A 108 -16.10 4.68 -16.08
C LEU A 108 -17.10 4.64 -14.91
N LYS A 109 -17.10 3.55 -14.14
CA LYS A 109 -17.96 3.33 -12.97
C LYS A 109 -17.12 3.07 -11.73
N TYR A 110 -17.66 3.47 -10.58
CA TYR A 110 -17.14 3.05 -9.28
C TYR A 110 -17.31 1.54 -9.13
N ARG A 111 -16.26 0.85 -8.68
CA ARG A 111 -16.26 -0.59 -8.41
C ARG A 111 -16.11 -0.82 -6.91
N CYS A 112 -17.01 -1.63 -6.36
CA CYS A 112 -17.03 -2.04 -4.97
C CYS A 112 -17.39 -3.53 -4.92
N GLU A 113 -16.37 -4.37 -4.82
CA GLU A 113 -16.49 -5.82 -4.87
C GLU A 113 -15.25 -6.48 -4.24
N HIS A 114 -15.33 -7.78 -3.97
CA HIS A 114 -14.15 -8.56 -3.62
C HIS A 114 -13.43 -9.01 -4.89
N VAL A 115 -12.11 -8.86 -4.90
CA VAL A 115 -11.24 -9.27 -6.02
C VAL A 115 -10.20 -10.28 -5.53
N HIS A 116 -9.64 -11.05 -6.47
CA HIS A 116 -8.52 -11.93 -6.18
C HIS A 116 -7.21 -11.28 -6.62
N LEU A 117 -6.19 -11.45 -5.78
CA LEU A 117 -4.90 -10.82 -5.93
C LEU A 117 -3.82 -11.87 -5.75
N ARG A 118 -2.94 -12.03 -6.75
CA ARG A 118 -1.76 -12.86 -6.61
C ARG A 118 -0.60 -12.04 -6.06
N VAL A 119 0.07 -12.58 -5.04
CA VAL A 119 1.29 -12.03 -4.48
C VAL A 119 2.45 -12.31 -5.42
N GLU A 120 3.07 -11.25 -5.94
CA GLU A 120 4.24 -11.33 -6.80
C GLU A 120 5.54 -11.29 -5.98
N GLN A 121 5.56 -10.50 -4.90
CA GLN A 121 6.78 -10.17 -4.15
C GLN A 121 6.52 -10.09 -2.63
N THR A 122 7.46 -10.61 -1.85
CA THR A 122 7.33 -10.78 -0.37
C THR A 122 8.43 -10.07 0.43
N ASP A 123 9.27 -9.29 -0.26
CA ASP A 123 10.48 -8.65 0.27
C ASP A 123 10.25 -7.18 0.66
N THR A 124 9.02 -6.83 1.06
CA THR A 124 8.65 -5.53 1.63
C THR A 124 8.26 -5.72 3.10
N PRO A 125 8.31 -4.66 3.94
CA PRO A 125 7.74 -4.72 5.29
C PRO A 125 6.27 -5.13 5.32
N PHE A 126 5.53 -4.96 4.21
CA PHE A 126 4.09 -5.21 4.13
C PHE A 126 3.73 -6.56 3.50
N THR A 127 4.70 -7.35 3.05
CA THR A 127 4.44 -8.66 2.40
C THR A 127 5.33 -9.79 2.87
N SER A 128 6.09 -9.58 3.95
CA SER A 128 7.04 -10.55 4.52
C SER A 128 6.39 -11.82 5.08
N ALA A 129 5.11 -11.76 5.47
CA ALA A 129 4.34 -12.92 5.94
C ALA A 129 3.66 -13.72 4.80
N ALA A 130 3.70 -13.22 3.56
CA ALA A 130 3.10 -13.89 2.41
C ALA A 130 4.02 -14.91 1.75
N LYS A 131 3.45 -15.68 0.81
CA LYS A 131 4.18 -16.52 -0.13
C LYS A 131 4.00 -16.00 -1.55
N VAL A 132 5.06 -16.01 -2.35
CA VAL A 132 4.96 -15.74 -3.79
C VAL A 132 3.98 -16.74 -4.42
N GLY A 133 3.06 -16.24 -5.24
CA GLY A 133 1.98 -17.01 -5.86
C GLY A 133 0.74 -17.22 -4.97
N GLN A 134 0.77 -16.78 -3.70
CA GLN A 134 -0.41 -16.81 -2.84
C GLN A 134 -1.52 -15.94 -3.45
N VAL A 135 -2.73 -16.48 -3.50
CA VAL A 135 -3.94 -15.73 -3.91
C VAL A 135 -4.66 -15.23 -2.67
N LEU A 136 -4.95 -13.94 -2.65
CA LEU A 136 -5.67 -13.24 -1.58
C LEU A 136 -7.01 -12.74 -2.11
N ARG A 137 -8.03 -12.72 -1.27
CA ARG A 137 -9.34 -12.12 -1.56
C ARG A 137 -9.57 -10.87 -0.72
N ILE A 138 -9.40 -9.69 -1.32
CA ILE A 138 -9.45 -8.39 -0.64
C ILE A 138 -10.48 -7.48 -1.35
N PRO A 139 -11.30 -6.70 -0.62
CA PRO A 139 -12.25 -5.79 -1.24
C PRO A 139 -11.58 -4.58 -1.90
N ILE A 140 -12.22 -4.04 -2.93
CA ILE A 140 -11.88 -2.75 -3.55
C ILE A 140 -13.03 -1.75 -3.38
N GLY A 141 -12.73 -0.45 -3.49
CA GLY A 141 -13.72 0.62 -3.44
C GLY A 141 -13.23 1.88 -4.14
N HIS A 142 -13.28 1.93 -5.48
CA HIS A 142 -12.71 3.07 -6.22
C HIS A 142 -13.35 3.33 -7.60
N GLY A 143 -13.30 4.59 -8.02
CA GLY A 143 -13.65 5.05 -9.38
C GLY A 143 -12.46 5.35 -10.28
N GLU A 144 -11.30 5.64 -9.70
CA GLU A 144 -10.04 5.96 -10.41
C GLU A 144 -8.89 5.10 -9.90
N GLY A 145 -8.97 3.77 -10.11
CA GLY A 145 -7.93 2.83 -9.68
C GLY A 145 -7.20 2.14 -10.82
N ASN A 146 -7.33 2.65 -12.04
CA ASN A 146 -6.68 2.11 -13.22
C ASN A 146 -5.23 2.60 -13.27
N TYR A 147 -4.31 1.79 -12.73
CA TYR A 147 -2.90 2.11 -12.71
C TYR A 147 -2.32 2.14 -14.13
N PHE A 148 -1.57 3.20 -14.42
CA PHE A 148 -0.91 3.41 -15.69
C PHE A 148 0.53 3.86 -15.49
N ALA A 149 1.42 3.32 -16.32
CA ALA A 149 2.78 3.79 -16.48
C ALA A 149 3.22 3.58 -17.95
N PRO A 150 4.08 4.45 -18.50
CA PRO A 150 4.70 4.24 -19.80
C PRO A 150 5.50 2.92 -19.87
N SER A 151 5.71 2.38 -21.08
CA SER A 151 6.30 1.05 -21.27
C SER A 151 7.72 0.90 -20.73
N ASP A 152 8.54 1.95 -20.78
CA ASP A 152 9.90 2.01 -20.23
C ASP A 152 9.88 2.00 -18.69
N MET A 153 8.96 2.75 -18.08
CA MET A 153 8.72 2.75 -16.65
C MET A 153 8.19 1.38 -16.17
N LEU A 154 7.27 0.77 -16.92
CA LEU A 154 6.79 -0.58 -16.63
C LEU A 154 7.92 -1.61 -16.69
N ALA A 155 8.76 -1.57 -17.73
CA ALA A 155 9.90 -2.46 -17.84
C ALA A 155 10.83 -2.34 -16.62
N THR A 156 11.09 -1.11 -16.17
CA THR A 156 11.89 -0.83 -14.96
C THR A 156 11.21 -1.40 -13.71
N LEU A 157 9.91 -1.17 -13.52
CA LEU A 157 9.15 -1.70 -12.38
C LEU A 157 9.19 -3.23 -12.33
N GLU A 158 9.04 -3.89 -13.47
CA GLU A 158 9.09 -5.35 -13.60
C GLU A 158 10.50 -5.88 -13.32
N SER A 159 11.55 -5.28 -13.92
CA SER A 159 12.94 -5.71 -13.71
C SER A 159 13.40 -5.54 -12.27
N ASN A 160 12.94 -4.47 -11.61
CA ASN A 160 13.26 -4.18 -10.21
C ASN A 160 12.35 -4.93 -9.24
N ARG A 161 11.44 -5.79 -9.72
CA ARG A 161 10.50 -6.54 -8.89
C ARG A 161 9.68 -5.63 -7.98
N GLN A 162 9.22 -4.50 -8.51
CA GLN A 162 8.46 -3.50 -7.77
C GLN A 162 6.94 -3.70 -7.88
N VAL A 163 6.47 -4.65 -8.70
CA VAL A 163 5.05 -5.05 -8.71
C VAL A 163 4.81 -6.03 -7.56
N ILE A 164 3.94 -5.66 -6.62
CA ILE A 164 3.71 -6.43 -5.38
C ILE A 164 2.50 -7.35 -5.50
N LEU A 165 1.40 -6.83 -6.06
CA LEU A 165 0.15 -7.57 -6.24
C LEU A 165 -0.39 -7.36 -7.66
N ARG A 166 -0.95 -8.43 -8.25
CA ARG A 166 -1.73 -8.35 -9.48
C ARG A 166 -3.14 -8.85 -9.28
N TYR A 167 -4.11 -8.23 -9.97
CA TYR A 167 -5.45 -8.78 -10.11
C TYR A 167 -5.38 -10.09 -10.91
N THR A 168 -6.02 -11.13 -10.39
CA THR A 168 -6.09 -12.46 -11.00
C THR A 168 -7.48 -13.05 -10.86
N ASP A 169 -7.71 -14.17 -11.53
CA ASP A 169 -8.83 -15.05 -11.19
C ASP A 169 -8.62 -15.72 -9.81
N PRO A 170 -9.59 -16.49 -9.30
CA PRO A 170 -9.46 -17.22 -8.03
C PRO A 170 -8.36 -18.28 -7.99
N ASN A 171 -7.89 -18.76 -9.14
CA ASN A 171 -6.80 -19.74 -9.25
C ASN A 171 -5.42 -19.07 -9.30
N GLY A 172 -5.39 -17.74 -9.35
CA GLY A 172 -4.15 -16.97 -9.46
C GLY A 172 -3.68 -16.78 -10.90
N GLU A 173 -4.52 -17.01 -11.90
CA GLU A 173 -4.19 -16.80 -13.30
C GLU A 173 -4.53 -15.37 -13.76
N LEU A 174 -3.73 -14.84 -14.68
CA LEU A 174 -3.99 -13.51 -15.25
C LEU A 174 -5.15 -13.60 -16.25
N ASP A 175 -6.23 -12.93 -15.90
CA ASP A 175 -7.46 -12.90 -16.69
C ASP A 175 -7.91 -11.44 -16.90
N PRO A 176 -8.11 -10.98 -18.15
CA PRO A 176 -8.60 -9.63 -18.42
C PRO A 176 -9.94 -9.28 -17.77
N ASP A 177 -10.81 -10.26 -17.54
CA ASP A 177 -12.12 -10.06 -16.92
C ASP A 177 -12.02 -9.90 -15.39
N SER A 178 -10.98 -10.49 -14.79
CA SER A 178 -10.64 -10.35 -13.37
C SER A 178 -9.94 -9.02 -13.01
N ASN A 179 -9.58 -8.21 -14.01
CA ASN A 179 -9.03 -6.86 -13.81
C ASN A 179 -10.18 -5.82 -13.78
N PRO A 180 -10.61 -5.35 -12.58
CA PRO A 180 -11.86 -4.61 -12.40
C PRO A 180 -11.81 -3.18 -12.97
N ASN A 181 -10.61 -2.66 -13.21
CA ASN A 181 -10.38 -1.24 -13.47
C ASN A 181 -9.56 -0.97 -14.74
N GLY A 182 -8.92 -2.00 -15.30
CA GLY A 182 -8.14 -1.91 -16.53
C GLY A 182 -6.67 -1.55 -16.32
N SER A 183 -6.16 -1.63 -15.08
CA SER A 183 -4.73 -1.41 -14.77
C SER A 183 -3.83 -2.14 -15.74
N VAL A 184 -2.79 -1.46 -16.22
CA VAL A 184 -1.78 -2.09 -17.09
C VAL A 184 -1.10 -3.25 -16.35
N ASN A 185 -0.85 -4.35 -17.07
CA ASN A 185 -0.34 -5.62 -16.54
C ASN A 185 -1.09 -6.14 -15.29
N ALA A 186 -2.38 -5.80 -15.15
CA ALA A 186 -3.21 -6.13 -13.99
C ALA A 186 -2.61 -5.69 -12.65
N ILE A 187 -1.79 -4.63 -12.62
CA ILE A 187 -1.12 -4.15 -11.41
C ILE A 187 -2.14 -3.61 -10.39
N ALA A 188 -2.11 -4.17 -9.18
CA ALA A 188 -2.95 -3.75 -8.05
C ALA A 188 -2.14 -3.05 -6.94
N ALA A 189 -0.85 -3.37 -6.82
CA ALA A 189 0.05 -2.76 -5.86
C ALA A 189 1.51 -2.71 -6.37
N ILE A 190 2.23 -1.66 -6.00
CA ILE A 190 3.67 -1.50 -6.29
C ILE A 190 4.44 -1.00 -5.06
N CYS A 191 5.77 -1.08 -5.10
CA CYS A 191 6.66 -0.46 -4.12
C CYS A 191 7.68 0.51 -4.73
N ASN A 192 8.30 1.35 -3.91
CA ASN A 192 9.46 2.16 -4.31
C ASN A 192 10.73 1.30 -4.43
N GLU A 193 11.82 1.87 -4.97
CA GLU A 193 13.09 1.15 -5.15
C GLU A 193 13.71 0.69 -3.83
N SER A 194 13.57 1.48 -2.76
CA SER A 194 14.02 1.13 -1.41
C SER A 194 13.08 0.14 -0.69
N ARG A 195 11.96 -0.22 -1.31
CA ARG A 195 10.95 -1.23 -0.89
C ARG A 195 10.27 -0.96 0.45
N ASN A 196 10.43 0.23 1.03
CA ASN A 196 9.79 0.67 2.26
C ASN A 196 8.48 1.43 2.03
N VAL A 197 8.17 1.82 0.80
CA VAL A 197 6.88 2.42 0.45
C VAL A 197 6.09 1.45 -0.42
N VAL A 198 4.88 1.09 0.00
CA VAL A 198 3.95 0.27 -0.78
C VAL A 198 2.66 1.04 -1.00
N GLY A 199 2.18 1.04 -2.24
CA GLY A 199 0.88 1.58 -2.60
C GLY A 199 0.01 0.49 -3.19
N MET A 200 -1.25 0.39 -2.74
CA MET A 200 -2.20 -0.61 -3.23
C MET A 200 -3.61 -0.04 -3.36
N MET A 201 -4.35 -0.46 -4.39
CA MET A 201 -5.76 -0.07 -4.57
C MET A 201 -6.76 -0.87 -3.71
N PRO A 202 -6.58 -2.19 -3.49
CA PRO A 202 -7.43 -2.95 -2.57
C PRO A 202 -7.30 -2.47 -1.12
N HIS A 203 -8.34 -2.72 -0.32
CA HIS A 203 -8.46 -2.30 1.08
C HIS A 203 -8.16 -3.46 2.04
N PRO A 204 -6.88 -3.71 2.41
CA PRO A 204 -6.54 -4.79 3.33
C PRO A 204 -7.13 -4.58 4.72
N GLU A 205 -7.30 -3.33 5.16
CA GLU A 205 -7.88 -2.96 6.45
C GLU A 205 -9.35 -3.41 6.58
N ARG A 206 -10.06 -3.57 5.45
CA ARG A 206 -11.43 -4.08 5.39
C ARG A 206 -11.53 -5.60 5.28
N ALA A 207 -10.40 -6.30 5.25
CA ALA A 207 -10.31 -7.76 5.18
C ALA A 207 -9.47 -8.32 6.33
N CYS A 208 -9.61 -7.73 7.53
CA CYS A 208 -8.89 -8.12 8.73
C CYS A 208 -9.69 -9.07 9.66
N GLU A 209 -11.00 -9.20 9.43
CA GLU A 209 -11.94 -9.92 10.31
C GLU A 209 -12.96 -10.72 9.50
N SER A 210 -13.23 -11.96 9.92
CA SER A 210 -14.20 -12.83 9.24
C SER A 210 -15.60 -12.24 9.16
N LEU A 211 -15.99 -11.41 10.14
CA LEU A 211 -17.28 -10.70 10.15
C LEU A 211 -17.43 -9.71 8.98
N LEU A 212 -16.32 -9.20 8.44
CA LEU A 212 -16.29 -8.25 7.32
C LEU A 212 -16.13 -8.94 5.95
N GLY A 213 -16.20 -10.27 5.92
CA GLY A 213 -16.21 -11.05 4.67
C GLY A 213 -14.86 -11.61 4.23
N GLY A 214 -13.79 -11.43 5.01
CA GLY A 214 -12.47 -12.01 4.73
C GLY A 214 -11.40 -11.65 5.76
N VAL A 215 -10.34 -12.46 5.81
CA VAL A 215 -9.18 -12.26 6.70
C VAL A 215 -7.86 -12.12 5.93
N ASP A 216 -7.89 -12.13 4.60
CA ASP A 216 -6.67 -12.15 3.79
C ASP A 216 -5.90 -10.82 3.84
N GLY A 217 -6.58 -9.72 4.19
CA GLY A 217 -5.95 -8.41 4.41
C GLY A 217 -5.07 -8.37 5.66
N ARG A 218 -5.28 -9.29 6.61
CA ARG A 218 -4.43 -9.45 7.80
C ARG A 218 -2.97 -9.63 7.44
N MET A 219 -2.68 -10.32 6.34
CA MET A 219 -1.31 -10.58 5.89
C MET A 219 -0.47 -9.29 5.80
N ILE A 220 -1.07 -8.18 5.34
CA ILE A 220 -0.36 -6.90 5.18
C ILE A 220 0.07 -6.32 6.53
N PHE A 221 -0.84 -6.37 7.51
CA PHE A 221 -0.60 -5.85 8.86
C PHE A 221 0.30 -6.78 9.69
N GLU A 222 0.11 -8.09 9.58
CA GLU A 222 0.96 -9.11 10.20
C GLU A 222 2.41 -8.97 9.71
N SER A 223 2.61 -8.78 8.40
CA SER A 223 3.94 -8.56 7.81
C SER A 223 4.67 -7.39 8.47
N VAL A 224 4.04 -6.22 8.58
CA VAL A 224 4.73 -5.04 9.11
C VAL A 224 4.95 -5.13 10.62
N VAL A 225 4.02 -5.75 11.34
CA VAL A 225 4.17 -6.03 12.78
C VAL A 225 5.33 -7.00 13.03
N GLU A 226 5.44 -8.07 12.25
CA GLU A 226 6.55 -9.01 12.38
C GLU A 226 7.89 -8.38 11.98
N THR A 227 7.93 -7.67 10.85
CA THR A 227 9.15 -7.05 10.34
C THR A 227 9.71 -6.04 11.34
N LEU A 228 8.87 -5.19 11.94
CA LEU A 228 9.35 -4.21 12.92
C LEU A 228 9.64 -4.81 14.30
N ALA A 229 8.99 -5.92 14.67
CA ALA A 229 9.31 -6.64 15.91
C ALA A 229 10.70 -7.31 15.86
N ARG A 230 11.15 -7.76 14.69
CA ARG A 230 12.47 -8.40 14.50
C ARG A 230 13.66 -7.42 14.58
N GLY A 231 13.41 -6.12 14.44
CA GLY A 231 14.46 -5.10 14.35
C GLY A 231 15.25 -5.17 13.03
N PRO A 232 16.18 -4.23 12.76
CA PRO A 232 16.96 -4.27 11.53
C PRO A 232 17.86 -5.50 11.50
N GLU A 233 17.66 -6.40 10.53
CA GLU A 233 18.61 -7.48 10.26
C GLU A 233 19.97 -6.87 9.90
N ARG A 234 20.97 -7.08 10.76
CA ARG A 234 22.36 -6.79 10.40
C ARG A 234 22.74 -7.80 9.31
N PRO A 235 23.21 -7.38 8.12
CA PRO A 235 23.70 -8.31 7.13
C PRO A 235 24.78 -9.18 7.77
N ALA A 236 24.64 -10.49 7.64
CA ALA A 236 25.62 -11.45 8.14
C ALA A 236 26.99 -11.08 7.54
N LEU A 237 27.94 -10.70 8.40
CA LEU A 237 29.35 -10.60 8.02
C LEU A 237 29.73 -11.97 7.47
N GLN A 238 29.87 -12.09 6.16
CA GLN A 238 30.55 -13.22 5.55
C GLN A 238 31.94 -13.24 6.18
N ALA A 239 32.17 -14.23 7.05
CA ALA A 239 33.48 -14.51 7.58
C ALA A 239 34.37 -14.86 6.38
N VAL A 240 35.17 -13.89 5.95
CA VAL A 240 36.27 -14.13 5.02
C VAL A 240 37.25 -15.03 5.77
N GLY A 241 37.12 -16.34 5.56
CA GLY A 241 38.06 -17.33 6.02
C GLY A 241 39.44 -16.96 5.51
N ARG A 242 40.32 -16.58 6.44
CA ARG A 242 41.76 -16.55 6.17
C ARG A 242 42.21 -17.99 6.00
N ALA A 243 42.48 -18.39 4.76
CA ALA A 243 43.29 -19.57 4.49
C ALA A 243 44.76 -19.19 4.72
N PHE A 244 45.42 -19.93 5.61
CA PHE A 244 46.85 -20.18 5.55
C PHE A 244 47.09 -21.40 4.67
#